data_AF-A0A5B7RBQ1-F1
#
_entry.id   AF-A0A5B7RBQ1-F1
#
_cell.length_a   1.000
_cell.length_b   1.000
_cell.length_c   1.000
_cell.angle_alpha   90.00
_cell.angle_beta   90.00
_cell.angle_gamma   90.00
#
_symmetry.space_group_name_H-M   'P 1'
#
loop_
_entity.id
_entity.type
_entity.pdbx_description
1 polymer ?
#
loop_
_entity_poly.entity_id
_entity_poly.type
_entity_poly.pdbx_seq_one_letter_code
_entity_poly.pdbx_strand_id
1 'polypeptide(L)'
;MNHPAPPPEAVSYPAAELDRRFYAFAIDRVVAWGLFVGAGYLAWRYLFDDDKVGAGIGAVVGTVLLVSLVFAVLLGVAGTSPGKALVGLRVVRDGDGRPIGVSKALVRTAVLGMFTLPTLGLGLATLAWTAVMDPGGRRRGGHDRMSGAVVVDVRPAPVVEAEDDRPHAIVNLTAMRLRPAPPVAPPVPVPAPSGRPAPSGRPEPAPAPPPAPAPAPAPVRTPAAAPTPAPAPAVVPTPAARPAAPPPAPVPVPGPPAAPPRSHRATSATPPAPRWRVTFDTGETFVVDGLALVGRRPEARAGEPVTHLVPLRSSDMSLSKTHAQFQVVPDGALVVMDRGSTNGSVVVRQGVSKSLTAGRPSTLVDGDTVRFGDRTMTVAKDA
;
A
#
# COMPACT_ATOMS: atom_id res chain seq x y z
N MET A 1 38.61 -12.95 -16.75
CA MET A 1 37.43 -13.45 -16.00
C MET A 1 36.27 -12.52 -16.31
N ASN A 2 35.37 -12.93 -17.21
CA ASN A 2 34.16 -12.17 -17.51
C ASN A 2 33.16 -12.41 -16.39
N HIS A 3 32.86 -11.39 -15.59
CA HIS A 3 31.73 -11.42 -14.67
C HIS A 3 30.44 -11.38 -15.50
N PRO A 4 29.52 -12.34 -15.35
CA PRO A 4 28.21 -12.22 -15.97
C PRO A 4 27.49 -10.98 -15.40
N ALA A 5 26.89 -10.18 -16.28
CA ALA A 5 26.09 -9.04 -15.87
C ALA A 5 24.98 -9.50 -14.90
N PRO A 6 24.69 -8.73 -13.84
CA PRO A 6 23.59 -9.06 -12.95
C PRO A 6 22.29 -9.17 -13.77
N PRO A 7 21.41 -10.14 -13.45
CA PRO A 7 20.12 -10.25 -14.12
C PRO A 7 19.37 -8.91 -13.95
N PRO A 8 18.59 -8.47 -14.96
CA PRO A 8 17.82 -7.25 -14.84
C PRO A 8 16.95 -7.33 -13.58
N GLU A 9 17.07 -6.35 -12.69
CA GLU A 9 16.23 -6.26 -11.50
C GLU A 9 14.77 -6.36 -11.94
N ALA A 10 14.05 -7.35 -11.42
CA ALA A 10 12.63 -7.48 -11.66
C ALA A 10 11.95 -6.26 -11.06
N VAL A 11 11.60 -5.28 -11.91
CA VAL A 11 10.88 -4.08 -11.51
C VAL A 11 9.55 -4.51 -10.89
N SER A 12 9.52 -4.51 -9.56
CA SER A 12 8.35 -4.90 -8.78
C SER A 12 7.55 -3.65 -8.47
N TYR A 13 6.39 -3.53 -9.09
CA TYR A 13 5.48 -2.43 -8.82
C TYR A 13 4.67 -2.71 -7.55
N PRO A 14 4.54 -1.74 -6.63
CA PRO A 14 3.73 -1.91 -5.44
C PRO A 14 2.25 -2.10 -5.81
N ALA A 15 1.53 -2.85 -4.96
CA ALA A 15 0.09 -2.97 -5.09
C ALA A 15 -0.57 -1.59 -4.92
N ALA A 16 -1.51 -1.27 -5.80
CA ALA A 16 -2.13 0.05 -5.82
C ALA A 16 -2.92 0.34 -4.53
N GLU A 17 -2.82 1.58 -4.06
CA GLU A 17 -3.56 2.05 -2.88
C GLU A 17 -5.08 2.03 -3.13
N LEU A 18 -5.88 1.87 -2.07
CA LEU A 18 -7.34 1.65 -2.18
C LEU A 18 -8.07 2.90 -2.69
N ASP A 19 -7.65 4.07 -2.21
CA ASP A 19 -8.10 5.40 -2.65
C ASP A 19 -7.86 5.60 -4.15
N ARG A 20 -6.66 5.27 -4.65
CA ARG A 20 -6.33 5.39 -6.08
C ARG A 20 -7.17 4.46 -6.95
N ARG A 21 -7.39 3.24 -6.47
CA ARG A 21 -8.27 2.28 -7.15
C ARG A 21 -9.72 2.76 -7.16
N PHE A 22 -10.16 3.41 -6.08
CA PHE A 22 -11.47 4.05 -6.02
C PHE A 22 -11.59 5.19 -7.02
N TYR A 23 -10.64 6.12 -7.08
CA TYR A 23 -10.65 7.22 -8.06
C TYR A 23 -10.64 6.71 -9.50
N ALA A 24 -9.76 5.74 -9.82
CA ALA A 24 -9.72 5.11 -11.13
C ALA A 24 -11.08 4.51 -11.52
N PHE A 25 -11.69 3.80 -10.56
CA PHE A 25 -12.99 3.17 -10.74
C PHE A 25 -14.11 4.20 -10.92
N ALA A 26 -14.12 5.27 -10.12
CA ALA A 26 -15.11 6.35 -10.20
C ALA A 26 -15.06 7.05 -11.57
N ILE A 27 -13.85 7.38 -12.05
CA ILE A 27 -13.66 7.97 -13.38
C ILE A 27 -14.17 7.03 -14.48
N ASP A 28 -13.78 5.75 -14.43
CA ASP A 28 -14.26 4.74 -15.39
C ASP A 28 -15.80 4.65 -15.40
N ARG A 29 -16.45 4.77 -14.22
CA ARG A 29 -17.91 4.75 -14.10
C ARG A 29 -18.57 5.99 -14.66
N VAL A 30 -18.04 7.17 -14.39
CA VAL A 30 -18.56 8.42 -14.96
C VAL A 30 -18.52 8.37 -16.49
N VAL A 31 -17.41 7.91 -17.07
CA VAL A 31 -17.29 7.74 -18.53
C VAL A 31 -18.32 6.75 -19.05
N ALA A 32 -18.41 5.55 -18.46
CA ALA A 32 -19.33 4.52 -18.93
C ALA A 32 -20.81 4.93 -18.77
N TRP A 33 -21.19 5.46 -17.61
CA TRP A 33 -22.57 5.89 -17.34
C TRP A 33 -22.96 7.10 -18.17
N GLY A 34 -22.03 8.03 -18.44
CA GLY A 34 -22.27 9.13 -19.37
C GLY A 34 -22.64 8.62 -20.77
N LEU A 35 -21.93 7.61 -21.27
CA LEU A 35 -22.26 6.96 -22.55
C LEU A 35 -23.63 6.25 -22.49
N PHE A 36 -23.96 5.60 -21.38
CA PHE A 36 -25.26 4.93 -21.22
C PHE A 36 -26.43 5.91 -21.15
N VAL A 37 -26.27 7.01 -20.42
CA VAL A 37 -27.28 8.08 -20.35
C VAL A 37 -27.46 8.72 -21.72
N GLY A 38 -26.37 9.01 -22.44
CA GLY A 38 -26.43 9.52 -23.80
C GLY A 38 -27.17 8.58 -24.75
N ALA A 39 -26.84 7.28 -24.72
CA ALA A 39 -27.54 6.28 -25.53
C ALA A 39 -29.01 6.12 -25.15
N GLY A 40 -29.34 6.15 -23.85
CA GLY A 40 -30.71 6.14 -23.37
C GLY A 40 -31.52 7.35 -23.82
N TYR A 41 -30.93 8.54 -23.77
CA TYR A 41 -31.54 9.77 -24.27
C TYR A 41 -31.79 9.71 -25.77
N LEU A 42 -30.81 9.25 -26.56
CA LEU A 42 -30.97 9.09 -28.01
C LEU A 42 -32.03 8.03 -28.34
N ALA A 43 -32.03 6.90 -27.64
CA ALA A 43 -33.05 5.87 -27.82
C ALA A 43 -34.45 6.40 -27.48
N TRP A 44 -34.59 7.18 -26.41
CA TRP A 44 -35.84 7.84 -26.06
C TRP A 44 -36.30 8.81 -27.14
N ARG A 45 -35.43 9.73 -27.54
CA ARG A 45 -35.73 10.77 -28.51
C ARG A 45 -36.09 10.26 -29.92
N TYR A 46 -35.55 9.12 -30.35
CA TYR A 46 -35.65 8.66 -31.74
C TYR A 46 -36.31 7.28 -31.92
N LEU A 47 -36.49 6.49 -30.86
CA LEU A 47 -36.99 5.11 -30.97
C LEU A 47 -38.19 4.83 -30.05
N PHE A 48 -38.26 5.41 -28.85
CA PHE A 48 -39.37 5.15 -27.93
C PHE A 48 -40.66 5.90 -28.28
N ASP A 49 -40.58 7.09 -28.89
CA ASP A 49 -41.77 7.87 -29.28
C ASP A 49 -42.47 7.34 -30.55
N ASP A 50 -41.83 6.44 -31.32
CA ASP A 50 -42.28 5.93 -32.63
C ASP A 50 -42.88 4.50 -32.59
N ASP A 51 -43.31 3.99 -31.44
CA ASP A 51 -43.69 2.57 -31.23
C ASP A 51 -42.55 1.54 -31.49
N LYS A 52 -41.30 1.99 -31.69
CA LYS A 52 -40.11 1.14 -31.93
C LYS A 52 -39.41 0.75 -30.64
N VAL A 53 -40.18 0.41 -29.60
CA VAL A 53 -39.66 0.12 -28.25
C VAL A 53 -38.60 -0.98 -28.24
N GLY A 54 -38.80 -2.05 -29.03
CA GLY A 54 -37.81 -3.13 -29.15
C GLY A 54 -36.46 -2.66 -29.71
N ALA A 55 -36.46 -1.77 -30.70
CA ALA A 55 -35.24 -1.20 -31.26
C ALA A 55 -34.55 -0.27 -30.27
N GLY A 56 -35.32 0.53 -29.50
CA GLY A 56 -34.81 1.36 -28.41
C GLY A 56 -34.11 0.54 -27.33
N ILE A 57 -34.75 -0.53 -26.83
CA ILE A 57 -34.16 -1.45 -25.86
C ILE A 57 -32.89 -2.10 -26.43
N GLY A 58 -32.96 -2.59 -27.67
CA GLY A 58 -31.82 -3.21 -28.36
C GLY A 58 -30.63 -2.27 -28.48
N ALA A 59 -30.85 -0.99 -28.79
CA ALA A 59 -29.81 0.03 -28.87
C ALA A 59 -29.14 0.30 -27.51
N VAL A 60 -29.93 0.40 -26.43
CA VAL A 60 -29.40 0.59 -25.07
C VAL A 60 -28.59 -0.62 -24.64
N VAL A 61 -29.14 -1.83 -24.76
CA VAL A 61 -28.44 -3.08 -24.40
C VAL A 61 -27.18 -3.27 -25.24
N GLY A 62 -27.27 -3.04 -26.55
CA GLY A 62 -26.12 -3.11 -27.46
C GLY A 62 -25.01 -2.14 -27.06
N THR A 63 -25.36 -0.92 -26.66
CA THR A 63 -24.39 0.07 -26.16
C THR A 63 -23.72 -0.40 -24.87
N VAL A 64 -24.49 -0.91 -23.91
CA VAL A 64 -23.94 -1.43 -22.64
C VAL A 64 -22.94 -2.57 -22.90
N LEU A 65 -23.30 -3.50 -23.79
CA LEU A 65 -22.42 -4.62 -24.16
C LEU A 65 -21.17 -4.12 -24.91
N LEU A 66 -21.31 -3.19 -25.85
CA LEU A 66 -20.21 -2.64 -26.61
C LEU A 66 -19.21 -1.89 -25.73
N VAL A 67 -19.68 -0.99 -24.86
CA VAL A 67 -18.81 -0.26 -23.93
C VAL A 67 -18.12 -1.23 -22.98
N SER A 68 -18.84 -2.22 -22.45
CA SER A 68 -18.26 -3.24 -21.58
C SER A 68 -17.18 -4.06 -22.29
N LEU A 69 -17.41 -4.41 -23.57
CA LEU A 69 -16.44 -5.10 -24.41
C LEU A 69 -15.19 -4.25 -24.66
N VAL A 70 -15.37 -2.97 -25.03
CA VAL A 70 -14.25 -2.04 -25.26
C VAL A 70 -13.39 -1.91 -24.00
N PHE A 71 -14.00 -1.68 -22.84
CA PHE A 71 -13.26 -1.62 -21.57
C PHE A 71 -12.55 -2.93 -21.25
N ALA A 72 -13.18 -4.09 -21.50
CA ALA A 72 -12.56 -5.39 -21.31
C ALA A 72 -11.37 -5.61 -22.26
N VAL A 73 -11.46 -5.18 -23.51
CA VAL A 73 -10.36 -5.27 -24.49
C VAL A 73 -9.20 -4.37 -24.09
N LEU A 74 -9.46 -3.11 -23.72
CA LEU A 74 -8.42 -2.19 -23.24
C LEU A 74 -7.69 -2.76 -22.02
N LEU A 75 -8.44 -3.32 -21.07
CA LEU A 75 -7.87 -3.94 -19.89
C LEU A 75 -7.09 -5.22 -20.23
N GLY A 76 -7.59 -6.02 -21.17
CA GLY A 76 -6.97 -7.28 -21.57
C GLY A 76 -5.68 -7.11 -22.36
N VAL A 77 -5.63 -6.13 -23.27
CA VAL A 77 -4.50 -5.86 -24.15
C VAL A 77 -3.46 -4.98 -23.48
N ALA A 78 -3.89 -3.89 -22.85
CA ALA A 78 -2.99 -2.86 -22.32
C ALA A 78 -2.94 -2.81 -20.79
N GLY A 79 -3.79 -3.57 -20.09
CA GLY A 79 -3.88 -3.50 -18.63
C GLY A 79 -4.44 -2.17 -18.13
N THR A 80 -5.03 -1.35 -19.00
CA THR A 80 -5.45 0.01 -18.64
C THR A 80 -6.89 0.29 -19.04
N SER A 81 -7.45 1.32 -18.41
CA SER A 81 -8.72 1.96 -18.73
C SER A 81 -8.53 3.47 -18.58
N PRO A 82 -9.43 4.32 -19.09
CA PRO A 82 -9.28 5.77 -19.01
C PRO A 82 -8.98 6.27 -17.59
N GLY A 83 -9.72 5.81 -16.58
CA GLY A 83 -9.49 6.17 -15.19
C GLY A 83 -8.16 5.64 -14.64
N LYS A 84 -7.76 4.42 -15.00
CA LYS A 84 -6.48 3.83 -14.55
C LYS A 84 -5.28 4.52 -15.18
N ALA A 85 -5.37 4.88 -16.45
CA ALA A 85 -4.35 5.67 -17.13
C ALA A 85 -4.15 7.02 -16.43
N LEU A 86 -5.24 7.69 -16.07
CA LEU A 86 -5.21 9.01 -15.41
C LEU A 86 -4.56 8.99 -14.03
N VAL A 87 -4.73 7.90 -13.26
CA VAL A 87 -4.15 7.79 -11.91
C VAL A 87 -2.85 6.98 -11.86
N GLY A 88 -2.29 6.59 -13.02
CA GLY A 88 -1.03 5.86 -13.10
C GLY A 88 -1.12 4.40 -12.63
N LEU A 89 -2.25 3.74 -12.85
CA LEU A 89 -2.48 2.35 -12.48
C LEU A 89 -2.46 1.42 -13.71
N ARG A 90 -2.03 0.18 -13.49
CA ARG A 90 -2.13 -0.89 -14.49
C ARG A 90 -2.63 -2.17 -13.86
N VAL A 91 -3.44 -2.92 -14.60
CA VAL A 91 -3.90 -4.25 -14.25
C VAL A 91 -3.03 -5.25 -14.99
N VAL A 92 -2.34 -6.07 -14.21
CA VAL A 92 -1.42 -7.09 -14.72
C VAL A 92 -1.80 -8.44 -14.17
N ARG A 93 -1.32 -9.50 -14.83
CA ARG A 93 -1.49 -10.86 -14.34
C ARG A 93 -0.59 -11.08 -13.14
N ASP A 94 -1.15 -11.73 -12.14
CA ASP A 94 -0.45 -12.13 -10.93
C ASP A 94 0.59 -13.21 -11.28
N GLY A 95 1.87 -12.93 -11.06
CA GLY A 95 2.99 -13.84 -11.32
C GLY A 95 3.98 -13.33 -12.37
N ASP A 96 3.51 -12.91 -13.56
CA ASP A 96 4.37 -12.53 -14.69
C ASP A 96 4.36 -11.02 -15.04
N GLY A 97 3.43 -10.24 -14.46
CA GLY A 97 3.34 -8.80 -14.70
C GLY A 97 2.87 -8.40 -16.10
N ARG A 98 2.47 -9.37 -16.93
CA ARG A 98 1.98 -9.12 -18.31
C ARG A 98 0.52 -8.65 -18.30
N PRO A 99 0.02 -8.07 -19.41
CA PRO A 99 -1.41 -7.83 -19.55
C PRO A 99 -2.23 -9.10 -19.30
N ILE A 100 -3.37 -8.95 -18.62
CA ILE A 100 -4.17 -10.10 -18.15
C ILE A 100 -4.71 -10.96 -19.30
N GLY A 101 -4.85 -10.40 -20.50
CA GLY A 101 -5.48 -11.02 -21.66
C GLY A 101 -6.99 -10.75 -21.73
N VAL A 102 -7.51 -10.65 -22.95
CA VAL A 102 -8.92 -10.26 -23.21
C VAL A 102 -9.91 -11.24 -22.57
N SER A 103 -9.65 -12.54 -22.60
CA SER A 103 -10.53 -13.55 -22.00
C SER A 103 -10.70 -13.36 -20.48
N LYS A 104 -9.58 -13.18 -19.76
CA LYS A 104 -9.61 -12.91 -18.31
C LYS A 104 -10.22 -11.54 -17.99
N ALA A 105 -10.00 -10.54 -18.84
CA ALA A 105 -10.64 -9.24 -18.70
C ALA A 105 -12.17 -9.29 -18.90
N LEU A 106 -12.65 -10.12 -19.82
CA LEU A 106 -14.08 -10.38 -20.02
C LEU A 106 -14.69 -11.05 -18.80
N VAL A 107 -14.06 -12.09 -18.24
CA VAL A 107 -14.51 -12.72 -16.98
C VAL A 107 -14.58 -11.68 -15.85
N ARG A 108 -13.53 -10.86 -15.71
CA ARG A 108 -13.50 -9.79 -14.70
C ARG A 108 -14.65 -8.79 -14.87
N THR A 109 -14.95 -8.41 -16.11
CA THR A 109 -16.02 -7.47 -16.46
C THR A 109 -17.40 -8.08 -16.25
N ALA A 110 -17.58 -9.35 -16.62
CA ALA A 110 -18.82 -10.10 -16.40
C ALA A 110 -19.13 -10.26 -14.91
N VAL A 111 -18.13 -10.63 -14.08
CA VAL A 111 -18.29 -10.71 -12.61
C VAL A 111 -18.70 -9.35 -12.04
N LEU A 112 -18.04 -8.27 -12.46
CA LEU A 112 -18.41 -6.92 -12.02
C LEU A 112 -19.85 -6.57 -12.45
N GLY A 113 -20.24 -6.84 -13.70
CA GLY A 113 -21.59 -6.59 -14.20
C GLY A 113 -22.66 -7.37 -13.43
N MET A 114 -22.44 -8.67 -13.24
CA MET A 114 -23.34 -9.58 -12.53
C MET A 114 -23.54 -9.18 -11.07
N PHE A 115 -22.51 -8.65 -10.42
CA PHE A 115 -22.62 -8.17 -9.04
C PHE A 115 -23.11 -6.73 -8.94
N THR A 116 -23.10 -5.94 -10.01
CA THR A 116 -23.54 -4.53 -9.99
C THR A 116 -25.01 -4.39 -10.35
N LEU A 117 -25.44 -4.97 -11.48
CA LEU A 117 -26.77 -4.71 -12.07
C LEU A 117 -27.94 -5.22 -11.20
N PRO A 118 -27.94 -6.49 -10.70
CA PRO A 118 -29.07 -7.02 -9.94
C PRO A 118 -29.16 -6.45 -8.52
N THR A 119 -28.07 -5.88 -7.99
CA THR A 119 -27.94 -5.50 -6.58
C THR A 119 -27.98 -3.99 -6.36
N LEU A 120 -28.26 -3.20 -7.40
CA LEU A 120 -28.17 -1.73 -7.37
C LEU A 120 -26.81 -1.24 -6.82
N GLY A 121 -25.72 -1.96 -7.13
CA GLY A 121 -24.37 -1.63 -6.69
C GLY A 121 -23.95 -2.21 -5.34
N LEU A 122 -24.83 -2.86 -4.57
CA LEU A 122 -24.47 -3.46 -3.28
C LEU A 122 -23.43 -4.59 -3.45
N GLY A 123 -23.56 -5.40 -4.49
CA GLY A 123 -22.61 -6.47 -4.82
C GLY A 123 -21.25 -5.95 -5.31
N LEU A 124 -21.18 -4.70 -5.79
CA LEU A 124 -19.90 -4.05 -6.07
C LEU A 124 -19.20 -3.69 -4.75
N ALA A 125 -19.93 -3.19 -3.75
CA ALA A 125 -19.39 -2.89 -2.44
C ALA A 125 -18.86 -4.16 -1.74
N THR A 126 -19.54 -5.30 -1.88
CA THR A 126 -19.04 -6.58 -1.35
C THR A 126 -17.76 -7.03 -2.07
N LEU A 127 -17.68 -6.88 -3.40
CA LEU A 127 -16.43 -7.14 -4.14
C LEU A 127 -15.30 -6.19 -3.72
N ALA A 128 -15.59 -4.93 -3.43
CA ALA A 128 -14.60 -3.99 -2.90
C ALA A 128 -14.13 -4.40 -1.49
N TRP A 129 -15.04 -4.82 -0.62
CA TRP A 129 -14.72 -5.32 0.72
C TRP A 129 -13.75 -6.51 0.68
N THR A 130 -13.92 -7.42 -0.27
CA THR A 130 -12.99 -8.57 -0.41
C THR A 130 -11.57 -8.17 -0.81
N ALA A 131 -11.36 -6.97 -1.36
CA ALA A 131 -10.03 -6.43 -1.63
C ALA A 131 -9.39 -5.84 -0.37
N VAL A 132 -10.19 -5.27 0.54
CA VAL A 132 -9.74 -4.76 1.84
C VAL A 132 -9.31 -5.92 2.74
N MET A 133 -10.07 -7.03 2.70
CA MET A 133 -9.82 -8.22 3.50
C MET A 133 -8.80 -9.18 2.88
N ASP A 134 -8.04 -8.77 1.87
CA ASP A 134 -7.05 -9.63 1.22
C ASP A 134 -5.85 -9.90 2.15
N PRO A 135 -5.67 -11.13 2.67
CA PRO A 135 -4.61 -11.43 3.64
C PRO A 135 -3.21 -11.29 3.05
N GLY A 136 -3.09 -11.37 1.73
CA GLY A 136 -1.81 -11.26 1.03
C GLY A 136 -1.29 -9.83 0.87
N GLY A 137 -2.03 -8.81 1.32
CA GLY A 137 -1.63 -7.40 1.21
C GLY A 137 -1.58 -6.87 -0.24
N ARG A 138 -1.91 -7.70 -1.23
CA ARG A 138 -1.96 -7.38 -2.66
C ARG A 138 -3.26 -6.68 -3.06
N ARG A 139 -4.18 -6.53 -2.09
CA ARG A 139 -5.46 -5.84 -2.19
C ARG A 139 -6.33 -6.38 -3.33
N ARG A 140 -6.36 -7.69 -3.56
CA ARG A 140 -7.10 -8.29 -4.69
C ARG A 140 -8.56 -8.53 -4.33
N GLY A 141 -9.48 -7.90 -5.05
CA GLY A 141 -10.91 -8.17 -4.90
C GLY A 141 -11.27 -9.55 -5.46
N GLY A 142 -12.45 -10.08 -5.14
CA GLY A 142 -12.93 -11.36 -5.65
C GLY A 142 -12.87 -11.44 -7.18
N HIS A 143 -13.24 -10.35 -7.85
CA HIS A 143 -13.16 -10.21 -9.31
C HIS A 143 -11.71 -10.24 -9.86
N ASP A 144 -10.73 -9.75 -9.10
CA ASP A 144 -9.31 -9.82 -9.45
C ASP A 144 -8.75 -11.23 -9.21
N ARG A 145 -9.18 -11.91 -8.15
CA ARG A 145 -8.80 -13.31 -7.89
C ARG A 145 -9.32 -14.26 -8.96
N MET A 146 -10.60 -14.15 -9.32
CA MET A 146 -11.23 -14.96 -10.37
C MET A 146 -10.57 -14.76 -11.75
N SER A 147 -10.06 -13.55 -12.03
CA SER A 147 -9.39 -13.23 -13.29
C SER A 147 -7.86 -13.44 -13.25
N GLY A 148 -7.28 -13.77 -12.10
CA GLY A 148 -5.82 -13.86 -11.96
C GLY A 148 -5.12 -12.50 -12.10
N ALA A 149 -5.82 -11.41 -11.80
CA ALA A 149 -5.35 -10.05 -11.95
C ALA A 149 -4.85 -9.45 -10.63
N VAL A 150 -3.95 -8.46 -10.74
CA VAL A 150 -3.54 -7.57 -9.66
C VAL A 150 -3.41 -6.14 -10.22
N VAL A 151 -3.77 -5.14 -9.42
CA VAL A 151 -3.66 -3.73 -9.80
C VAL A 151 -2.39 -3.18 -9.18
N VAL A 152 -1.50 -2.68 -10.03
CA VAL A 152 -0.19 -2.15 -9.64
C VAL A 152 -0.11 -0.66 -9.94
N ASP A 153 0.64 0.07 -9.12
CA ASP A 153 0.98 1.47 -9.35
C ASP A 153 2.25 1.53 -10.20
N VAL A 154 2.15 2.08 -11.41
CA VAL A 154 3.26 2.12 -12.38
C VAL A 154 4.00 3.47 -12.38
N ARG A 155 3.65 4.37 -11.46
CA ARG A 155 4.33 5.66 -11.36
C ARG A 155 5.75 5.44 -10.82
N PRO A 156 6.72 6.26 -11.25
CA PRO A 156 8.04 6.25 -10.65
C PRO A 156 7.89 6.43 -9.14
N ALA A 157 8.42 5.50 -8.35
CA ALA A 157 8.53 5.72 -6.92
C ALA A 157 9.30 7.03 -6.74
N PRO A 158 8.78 8.01 -5.97
CA PRO A 158 9.59 9.16 -5.62
C PRO A 158 10.85 8.59 -4.98
N VAL A 159 12.00 8.90 -5.58
CA VAL A 159 13.29 8.63 -4.97
C VAL A 159 13.26 9.46 -3.70
N VAL A 160 12.88 8.82 -2.59
CA VAL A 160 13.30 9.27 -1.28
C VAL A 160 14.80 9.11 -1.40
N GLU A 161 15.52 10.21 -1.66
CA GLU A 161 16.95 10.24 -1.41
C GLU A 161 17.09 9.63 -0.03
N ALA A 162 17.65 8.42 0.03
CA ALA A 162 18.01 7.84 1.29
C ALA A 162 18.89 8.92 1.91
N GLU A 163 18.35 9.57 2.94
CA GLU A 163 19.13 10.44 3.78
C GLU A 163 20.27 9.55 4.24
N ASP A 164 21.41 9.81 3.63
CA ASP A 164 22.62 9.03 3.78
C ASP A 164 22.81 8.93 5.28
N ASP A 165 22.79 7.71 5.83
CA ASP A 165 22.91 7.40 7.26
C ASP A 165 24.36 7.67 7.71
N ARG A 166 24.84 8.86 7.36
CA ARG A 166 26.04 9.46 7.90
C ARG A 166 25.60 9.96 9.26
N PRO A 167 26.26 9.53 10.35
CA PRO A 167 25.96 10.07 11.66
C PRO A 167 26.12 11.59 11.59
N HIS A 168 24.98 12.31 11.63
CA HIS A 168 24.99 13.75 11.73
C HIS A 168 25.66 14.07 13.06
N ALA A 169 26.94 14.47 13.00
CA ALA A 169 27.64 14.97 14.17
C ALA A 169 26.80 16.10 14.74
N ILE A 170 26.25 15.90 15.93
CA ILE A 170 25.46 16.88 16.66
C ILE A 170 26.41 18.05 16.95
N VAL A 171 26.43 19.05 16.07
CA VAL A 171 27.23 20.24 16.26
C VAL A 171 26.48 21.11 17.26
N ASN A 172 26.99 21.17 18.48
CA ASN A 172 26.44 22.04 19.52
C ASN A 172 26.60 23.51 19.07
N LEU A 173 25.52 24.12 18.58
CA LEU A 173 25.48 25.48 18.04
C LEU A 173 26.00 26.54 19.02
N THR A 174 25.95 26.24 20.32
CA THR A 174 26.49 27.08 21.39
C THR A 174 28.02 27.22 21.31
N ALA A 175 28.74 26.25 20.74
CA ALA A 175 30.20 26.27 20.60
C ALA A 175 30.69 26.99 19.34
N MET A 176 29.81 27.31 18.37
CA MET A 176 30.20 28.05 17.16
C MET A 176 30.16 29.58 17.32
N ARG A 177 29.68 30.10 18.46
CA ARG A 177 29.60 31.55 18.71
C ARG A 177 30.91 32.21 19.19
N LEU A 178 32.02 31.47 19.19
CA LEU A 178 33.35 31.97 19.58
C LEU A 178 34.41 31.72 18.50
N ARG A 179 34.08 31.98 17.22
CA ARG A 179 35.11 32.16 16.19
C ARG A 179 35.23 33.63 15.79
N PRO A 180 36.41 34.26 15.99
CA PRO A 180 36.70 35.60 15.46
C PRO A 180 36.58 35.63 13.94
N ALA A 181 35.95 36.67 13.40
CA ALA A 181 35.82 36.88 11.96
C ALA A 181 37.20 37.11 11.30
N PRO A 182 37.48 36.52 10.12
CA PRO A 182 38.69 36.85 9.38
C PRO A 182 38.66 38.29 8.85
N PRO A 183 39.83 38.96 8.74
CA PRO A 183 39.89 40.35 8.31
C PRO A 183 39.50 40.51 6.84
N VAL A 184 38.70 41.55 6.57
CA VAL A 184 38.23 41.95 5.24
C VAL A 184 39.42 42.42 4.39
N ALA A 185 39.62 41.79 3.24
CA ALA A 185 40.55 42.25 2.20
C ALA A 185 39.91 43.36 1.35
N PRO A 186 40.70 44.34 0.85
CA PRO A 186 40.20 45.48 0.07
C PRO A 186 39.68 45.07 -1.32
N PRO A 187 38.79 45.87 -1.93
CA PRO A 187 38.13 45.52 -3.18
C PRO A 187 39.08 45.61 -4.38
N VAL A 188 39.07 44.58 -5.22
CA VAL A 188 39.77 44.53 -6.51
C VAL A 188 38.93 45.24 -7.58
N PRO A 189 39.50 46.09 -8.46
CA PRO A 189 38.74 46.77 -9.51
C PRO A 189 38.22 45.80 -10.59
N VAL A 190 36.96 45.98 -10.98
CA VAL A 190 36.29 45.27 -12.07
C VAL A 190 36.71 45.87 -13.42
N PRO A 191 37.18 45.09 -14.42
CA PRO A 191 37.36 45.58 -15.77
C PRO A 191 36.02 45.66 -16.54
N ALA A 192 35.88 46.72 -17.34
CA ALA A 192 34.70 47.04 -18.14
C ALA A 192 34.37 45.99 -19.23
N PRO A 193 33.10 45.84 -19.65
CA PRO A 193 32.69 44.84 -20.62
C PRO A 193 33.02 45.30 -22.06
N SER A 194 33.90 44.56 -22.72
CA SER A 194 34.17 44.69 -24.16
C SER A 194 33.22 43.82 -24.98
N GLY A 195 32.49 44.46 -25.90
CA GLY A 195 32.22 43.96 -27.25
C GLY A 195 31.30 42.73 -27.43
N ARG A 196 30.10 43.00 -27.95
CA ARG A 196 29.13 42.04 -28.51
C ARG A 196 29.70 41.22 -29.68
N PRO A 197 29.53 39.88 -29.73
CA PRO A 197 29.63 39.13 -30.98
C PRO A 197 28.28 39.09 -31.71
N ALA A 198 28.33 39.16 -33.04
CA ALA A 198 27.20 39.08 -33.96
C ALA A 198 26.54 37.68 -33.98
N PRO A 199 25.26 37.55 -34.42
CA PRO A 199 24.56 36.27 -34.42
C PRO A 199 24.98 35.41 -35.62
N SER A 200 25.60 34.27 -35.35
CA SER A 200 25.90 33.24 -36.34
C SER A 200 24.81 32.17 -36.36
N GLY A 201 24.15 32.04 -37.52
CA GLY A 201 23.69 30.79 -38.12
C GLY A 201 22.63 29.94 -37.39
N ARG A 202 21.45 29.84 -38.01
CA ARG A 202 20.42 28.83 -37.72
C ARG A 202 20.96 27.41 -38.00
N PRO A 203 20.83 26.41 -37.10
CA PRO A 203 21.13 25.02 -37.44
C PRO A 203 20.04 24.44 -38.34
N GLU A 204 20.45 23.83 -39.44
CA GLU A 204 19.62 23.07 -40.37
C GLU A 204 19.13 21.75 -39.73
N PRO A 205 17.89 21.29 -39.96
CA PRO A 205 17.40 20.05 -39.36
C PRO A 205 18.03 18.83 -40.05
N ALA A 206 18.58 17.90 -39.27
CA ALA A 206 19.07 16.63 -39.77
C ALA A 206 17.91 15.74 -40.31
N PRO A 207 18.14 14.96 -41.39
CA PRO A 207 17.11 14.11 -41.98
C PRO A 207 16.79 12.89 -41.09
N ALA A 208 15.50 12.52 -41.04
CA ALA A 208 14.99 11.39 -40.28
C ALA A 208 15.44 10.03 -40.88
N PRO A 209 15.72 9.02 -40.05
CA PRO A 209 16.06 7.68 -40.53
C PRO A 209 14.84 6.94 -41.13
N PRO A 210 15.04 6.03 -42.10
CA PRO A 210 13.96 5.29 -42.74
C PRO A 210 13.32 4.25 -41.81
N PRO A 211 12.04 3.88 -42.04
CA PRO A 211 11.33 2.90 -41.22
C PRO A 211 11.87 1.48 -41.44
N ALA A 212 12.00 0.72 -40.35
CA ALA A 212 12.39 -0.69 -40.36
C ALA A 212 11.29 -1.59 -40.97
N PRO A 213 11.64 -2.67 -41.68
CA PRO A 213 10.67 -3.57 -42.31
C PRO A 213 9.89 -4.40 -41.28
N ALA A 214 8.60 -4.65 -41.57
CA ALA A 214 7.70 -5.42 -40.74
C ALA A 214 8.14 -6.91 -40.66
N PRO A 215 8.03 -7.57 -39.49
CA PRO A 215 8.33 -8.99 -39.37
C PRO A 215 7.24 -9.86 -40.04
N ALA A 216 7.69 -10.89 -40.75
CA ALA A 216 6.84 -11.87 -41.42
C ALA A 216 5.99 -12.70 -40.43
N PRO A 217 4.80 -13.18 -40.81
CA PRO A 217 3.95 -13.99 -39.95
C PRO A 217 4.57 -15.36 -39.68
N ALA A 218 4.63 -15.75 -38.40
CA ALA A 218 5.06 -17.08 -37.98
C ALA A 218 3.98 -18.15 -38.31
N PRO A 219 4.38 -19.40 -38.63
CA PRO A 219 3.44 -20.44 -39.05
C PRO A 219 2.52 -20.88 -37.90
N VAL A 220 1.24 -21.04 -38.23
CA VAL A 220 0.19 -21.54 -37.34
C VAL A 220 0.49 -23.00 -36.97
N ARG A 221 0.71 -23.28 -35.69
CA ARG A 221 0.74 -24.67 -35.19
C ARG A 221 -0.68 -25.13 -34.90
N THR A 222 -1.09 -26.20 -35.56
CA THR A 222 -2.33 -26.93 -35.33
C THR A 222 -2.37 -27.44 -33.87
N PRO A 223 -3.46 -27.25 -33.11
CA PRO A 223 -3.57 -27.78 -31.76
C PRO A 223 -3.62 -29.32 -31.77
N ALA A 224 -2.69 -29.95 -31.06
CA ALA A 224 -2.77 -31.37 -30.73
C ALA A 224 -3.94 -31.60 -29.74
N ALA A 225 -4.65 -32.71 -29.91
CA ALA A 225 -5.81 -33.09 -29.10
C ALA A 225 -5.49 -33.11 -27.60
N ALA A 226 -6.40 -32.56 -26.80
CA ALA A 226 -6.33 -32.58 -25.34
C ALA A 226 -6.49 -34.02 -24.80
N PRO A 227 -5.71 -34.45 -23.79
CA PRO A 227 -5.96 -35.70 -23.11
C PRO A 227 -7.22 -35.60 -22.23
N THR A 228 -8.04 -36.65 -22.28
CA THR A 228 -9.24 -36.85 -21.46
C THR A 228 -8.93 -36.80 -19.96
N PRO A 229 -9.75 -36.15 -19.11
CA PRO A 229 -9.56 -36.19 -17.66
C PRO A 229 -9.83 -37.60 -17.10
N ALA A 230 -8.91 -38.12 -16.30
CA ALA A 230 -9.12 -39.31 -15.50
C ALA A 230 -10.18 -39.07 -14.39
N PRO A 231 -10.97 -40.07 -14.00
CA PRO A 231 -12.01 -39.90 -12.99
C PRO A 231 -11.40 -39.63 -11.60
N ALA A 232 -12.07 -38.75 -10.84
CA ALA A 232 -11.69 -38.37 -9.49
C ALA A 232 -11.79 -39.55 -8.50
N PRO A 233 -10.84 -39.72 -7.57
CA PRO A 233 -10.96 -40.72 -6.51
C PRO A 233 -12.07 -40.34 -5.52
N ALA A 234 -12.86 -41.35 -5.14
CA ALA A 234 -13.93 -41.24 -4.16
C ALA A 234 -13.39 -40.84 -2.78
N VAL A 235 -14.04 -39.85 -2.15
CA VAL A 235 -13.76 -39.40 -0.79
C VAL A 235 -14.33 -40.43 0.19
N VAL A 236 -13.46 -41.11 0.94
CA VAL A 236 -13.84 -41.94 2.09
C VAL A 236 -14.07 -41.00 3.29
N PRO A 237 -15.20 -41.06 4.00
CA PRO A 237 -15.41 -40.23 5.18
C PRO A 237 -14.52 -40.69 6.34
N THR A 238 -13.72 -39.77 6.88
CA THR A 238 -12.92 -39.99 8.09
C THR A 238 -13.81 -40.00 9.34
N PRO A 239 -13.64 -40.95 10.28
CA PRO A 239 -14.43 -40.97 11.52
C PRO A 239 -14.12 -39.78 12.43
N ALA A 240 -15.15 -39.31 13.14
CA ALA A 240 -15.06 -38.25 14.14
C ALA A 240 -14.06 -38.59 15.26
N ALA A 241 -13.13 -37.67 15.52
CA ALA A 241 -12.20 -37.76 16.63
C ALA A 241 -12.93 -37.53 17.97
N ARG A 242 -12.76 -38.48 18.89
CA ARG A 242 -13.22 -38.44 20.29
C ARG A 242 -12.40 -37.39 21.09
N PRO A 243 -12.97 -36.71 22.10
CA PRO A 243 -12.22 -35.78 22.94
C PRO A 243 -11.11 -36.51 23.73
N ALA A 244 -9.88 -36.01 23.64
CA ALA A 244 -8.77 -36.47 24.47
C ALA A 244 -8.87 -35.88 25.89
N ALA A 245 -8.67 -36.73 26.89
CA ALA A 245 -8.61 -36.37 28.31
C ALA A 245 -7.38 -35.49 28.63
N PRO A 246 -7.42 -34.66 29.69
CA PRO A 246 -6.28 -33.84 30.09
C PRO A 246 -5.10 -34.68 30.63
N PRO A 247 -3.85 -34.22 30.45
CA PRO A 247 -2.66 -34.92 30.95
C PRO A 247 -2.54 -34.81 32.49
N PRO A 248 -1.92 -35.80 33.17
CA PRO A 248 -1.67 -35.75 34.60
C PRO A 248 -0.54 -34.76 34.95
N ALA A 249 -0.64 -34.16 36.14
CA ALA A 249 0.32 -33.21 36.68
C ALA A 249 1.71 -33.84 36.93
N PRO A 250 2.81 -33.10 36.75
CA PRO A 250 4.16 -33.61 37.02
C PRO A 250 4.43 -33.71 38.53
N VAL A 251 5.01 -34.84 38.93
CA VAL A 251 5.49 -35.14 40.29
C VAL A 251 6.84 -34.45 40.50
N PRO A 252 7.14 -33.81 41.65
CA PRO A 252 8.43 -33.17 41.87
C PRO A 252 9.51 -34.22 42.19
N VAL A 253 10.61 -34.21 41.43
CA VAL A 253 11.83 -34.96 41.76
C VAL A 253 12.76 -34.04 42.57
N PRO A 254 13.29 -34.46 43.74
CA PRO A 254 14.24 -33.66 44.51
C PRO A 254 15.58 -33.54 43.77
N GLY A 255 16.02 -32.32 43.46
CA GLY A 255 17.36 -32.04 42.95
C GLY A 255 18.43 -32.02 44.05
N PRO A 256 19.71 -32.28 43.74
CA PRO A 256 20.82 -32.27 44.71
C PRO A 256 21.10 -30.88 45.31
N PRO A 257 21.76 -30.80 46.49
CA PRO A 257 21.88 -29.56 47.26
C PRO A 257 22.75 -28.48 46.60
N ALA A 258 22.34 -27.23 46.83
CA ALA A 258 22.90 -26.02 46.28
C ALA A 258 24.37 -25.77 46.67
N ALA A 259 25.18 -25.43 45.68
CA ALA A 259 26.49 -24.79 45.89
C ALA A 259 26.30 -23.28 46.19
N PRO A 260 27.11 -22.69 47.08
CA PRO A 260 26.96 -21.29 47.49
C PRO A 260 27.24 -20.29 46.35
N PRO A 261 26.63 -19.09 46.38
CA PRO A 261 26.66 -18.13 45.29
C PRO A 261 28.06 -17.54 45.13
N ARG A 262 28.64 -17.68 43.92
CA ARG A 262 29.80 -16.90 43.52
C ARG A 262 29.36 -15.45 43.29
N SER A 263 29.86 -14.57 44.14
CA SER A 263 29.76 -13.13 44.04
C SER A 263 30.49 -12.60 42.81
N HIS A 264 29.82 -12.61 41.65
CA HIS A 264 30.17 -11.68 40.58
C HIS A 264 29.49 -10.34 40.86
N ARG A 265 30.14 -9.57 41.74
CA ARG A 265 30.05 -8.11 41.72
C ARG A 265 30.52 -7.64 40.36
N ALA A 266 29.57 -7.46 39.45
CA ALA A 266 29.68 -6.56 38.32
C ALA A 266 28.36 -5.78 38.30
N THR A 267 28.31 -4.74 39.12
CA THR A 267 27.42 -3.60 38.89
C THR A 267 27.84 -2.95 37.58
N SER A 268 27.43 -3.52 36.45
CA SER A 268 27.11 -2.71 35.28
C SER A 268 25.82 -1.99 35.67
N ALA A 269 25.98 -0.80 36.24
CA ALA A 269 24.89 0.16 36.32
C ALA A 269 24.48 0.44 34.86
N THR A 270 23.47 -0.28 34.38
CA THR A 270 22.75 0.11 33.17
C THR A 270 22.30 1.54 33.42
N PRO A 271 22.67 2.51 32.57
CA PRO A 271 22.13 3.86 32.65
C PRO A 271 20.60 3.75 32.75
N PRO A 272 19.93 4.55 33.59
CA PRO A 272 18.47 4.52 33.63
C PRO A 272 17.95 4.66 32.20
N ALA A 273 17.25 3.62 31.72
CA ALA A 273 16.66 3.68 30.40
C ALA A 273 15.75 4.92 30.36
N PRO A 274 15.85 5.75 29.32
CA PRO A 274 15.08 6.98 29.25
C PRO A 274 13.59 6.64 29.38
N ARG A 275 12.92 7.30 30.33
CA ARG A 275 11.50 7.08 30.58
C ARG A 275 10.73 7.86 29.55
N TRP A 276 9.90 7.18 28.77
CA TRP A 276 9.04 7.85 27.80
C TRP A 276 7.68 8.11 28.41
N ARG A 277 7.25 9.37 28.35
CA ARG A 277 5.94 9.81 28.76
C ARG A 277 5.10 10.06 27.52
N VAL A 278 3.88 9.57 27.56
CA VAL A 278 2.90 9.71 26.50
C VAL A 278 1.71 10.48 27.04
N THR A 279 1.31 11.54 26.35
CA THR A 279 0.15 12.37 26.69
C THR A 279 -0.84 12.37 25.52
N PHE A 280 -2.10 12.03 25.79
CA PHE A 280 -3.16 12.07 24.80
C PHE A 280 -3.86 13.43 24.76
N ASP A 281 -4.57 13.68 23.68
CA ASP A 281 -5.48 14.83 23.53
C ASP A 281 -6.57 14.90 24.61
N THR A 282 -6.90 13.77 25.24
CA THR A 282 -7.81 13.69 26.40
C THR A 282 -7.19 14.21 27.70
N GLY A 283 -5.88 14.51 27.71
CA GLY A 283 -5.10 14.87 28.90
C GLY A 283 -4.56 13.67 29.69
N GLU A 284 -4.99 12.45 29.37
CA GLU A 284 -4.46 11.24 29.99
C GLU A 284 -2.97 11.09 29.67
N THR A 285 -2.16 10.85 30.71
CA THR A 285 -0.71 10.75 30.58
C THR A 285 -0.22 9.52 31.31
N PHE A 286 0.63 8.72 30.67
CA PHE A 286 1.25 7.54 31.28
C PHE A 286 2.70 7.40 30.86
N VAL A 287 3.48 6.66 31.63
CA VAL A 287 4.88 6.32 31.32
C VAL A 287 4.90 4.96 30.63
N VAL A 288 5.64 4.84 29.53
CA VAL A 288 5.76 3.58 28.78
C VAL A 288 6.84 2.72 29.45
N ASP A 289 6.40 1.75 30.26
CA ASP A 289 7.26 0.78 30.97
C ASP A 289 7.19 -0.64 30.35
N GLY A 290 6.47 -0.78 29.24
CA GLY A 290 6.33 -2.02 28.49
C GLY A 290 5.45 -1.86 27.25
N LEU A 291 4.87 -2.96 26.77
CA LEU A 291 4.00 -2.92 25.60
C LEU A 291 2.66 -2.26 25.95
N ALA A 292 2.38 -1.12 25.32
CA ALA A 292 1.13 -0.40 25.43
C ALA A 292 0.31 -0.55 24.14
N LEU A 293 -0.97 -0.93 24.25
CA LEU A 293 -1.90 -1.00 23.14
C LEU A 293 -2.93 0.12 23.24
N VAL A 294 -3.18 0.79 22.11
CA VAL A 294 -4.10 1.93 22.02
C VAL A 294 -5.18 1.66 21.00
N GLY A 295 -6.43 2.02 21.32
CA GLY A 295 -7.55 1.96 20.39
C GLY A 295 -8.88 2.17 21.10
N ARG A 296 -10.01 2.01 20.39
CA ARG A 296 -11.33 2.24 21.01
C ARG A 296 -11.71 1.20 22.06
N ARG A 297 -11.19 -0.03 21.92
CA ARG A 297 -11.37 -1.19 22.78
C ARG A 297 -10.14 -2.08 22.63
N PRO A 298 -9.00 -1.70 23.23
CA PRO A 298 -7.76 -2.42 23.05
C PRO A 298 -7.86 -3.78 23.75
N GLU A 299 -7.56 -4.83 23.01
CA GLU A 299 -7.53 -6.22 23.49
C GLU A 299 -6.16 -6.81 23.19
N ALA A 300 -5.56 -7.46 24.20
CA ALA A 300 -4.30 -8.21 24.06
C ALA A 300 -4.54 -9.55 23.35
N ARG A 301 -3.58 -10.01 22.54
CA ARG A 301 -3.64 -11.39 21.99
C ARG A 301 -3.21 -12.40 23.07
N ALA A 302 -3.67 -13.65 22.94
CA ALA A 302 -3.29 -14.72 23.85
C ALA A 302 -1.76 -14.90 23.90
N GLY A 303 -1.16 -14.74 25.08
CA GLY A 303 0.29 -14.82 25.29
C GLY A 303 1.08 -13.53 25.03
N GLU A 304 0.42 -12.40 24.73
CA GLU A 304 1.06 -11.10 24.54
C GLU A 304 1.21 -10.37 25.89
N PRO A 305 2.43 -10.11 26.39
CA PRO A 305 2.66 -9.43 27.67
C PRO A 305 2.41 -7.92 27.51
N VAL A 306 1.14 -7.53 27.54
CA VAL A 306 0.71 -6.13 27.46
C VAL A 306 0.71 -5.51 28.85
N THR A 307 1.45 -4.42 29.02
CA THR A 307 1.51 -3.68 30.29
C THR A 307 0.41 -2.64 30.38
N HIS A 308 0.08 -1.97 29.28
CA HIS A 308 -0.93 -0.92 29.25
C HIS A 308 -1.97 -1.14 28.14
N LEU A 309 -3.25 -1.10 28.50
CA LEU A 309 -4.37 -1.04 27.57
C LEU A 309 -5.00 0.35 27.69
N VAL A 310 -4.84 1.19 26.67
CA VAL A 310 -5.33 2.57 26.70
C VAL A 310 -6.57 2.71 25.80
N PRO A 311 -7.78 2.72 26.38
CA PRO A 311 -9.01 2.89 25.63
C PRO A 311 -9.25 4.37 25.28
N LEU A 312 -9.20 4.68 23.99
CA LEU A 312 -9.50 6.02 23.47
C LEU A 312 -10.88 6.09 22.82
N ARG A 313 -11.76 6.92 23.38
CA ARG A 313 -13.10 7.13 22.81
C ARG A 313 -13.01 7.97 21.53
N SER A 314 -13.24 7.36 20.38
CA SER A 314 -13.37 8.07 19.09
C SER A 314 -14.79 8.60 18.91
N SER A 315 -14.91 9.82 18.39
CA SER A 315 -16.19 10.49 18.13
C SER A 315 -16.81 10.07 16.80
N ASP A 316 -15.99 9.71 15.82
CA ASP A 316 -16.36 9.41 14.44
C ASP A 316 -16.13 7.93 14.06
N MET A 317 -15.86 7.07 15.05
CA MET A 317 -15.53 5.65 14.87
C MET A 317 -14.26 5.40 14.02
N SER A 318 -13.40 6.42 13.84
CA SER A 318 -12.17 6.32 13.07
C SER A 318 -11.05 5.53 13.79
N LEU A 319 -11.21 5.26 15.09
CA LEU A 319 -10.32 4.35 15.83
C LEU A 319 -10.77 2.88 15.74
N SER A 320 -9.87 2.03 15.26
CA SER A 320 -9.97 0.56 15.36
C SER A 320 -9.95 0.09 16.84
N LYS A 321 -10.41 -1.15 17.09
CA LYS A 321 -10.43 -1.77 18.43
C LYS A 321 -9.05 -1.71 19.09
N THR A 322 -8.06 -2.29 18.43
CA THR A 322 -6.64 -2.14 18.72
C THR A 322 -6.00 -1.48 17.48
N HIS A 323 -5.65 -0.19 17.58
CA HIS A 323 -5.21 0.63 16.45
C HIS A 323 -3.69 0.63 16.31
N ALA A 324 -2.97 0.91 17.39
CA ALA A 324 -1.52 0.99 17.42
C ALA A 324 -0.95 0.37 18.70
N GLN A 325 0.34 0.05 18.66
CA GLN A 325 1.11 -0.34 19.84
C GLN A 325 2.34 0.52 20.01
N PHE A 326 2.75 0.68 21.26
CA PHE A 326 3.93 1.40 21.69
C PHE A 326 4.77 0.51 22.59
N GLN A 327 6.08 0.55 22.42
CA GLN A 327 7.00 -0.14 23.30
C GLN A 327 8.33 0.59 23.33
N VAL A 328 9.00 0.55 24.48
CA VAL A 328 10.40 0.95 24.57
C VAL A 328 11.25 -0.27 24.22
N VAL A 329 12.08 -0.14 23.18
CA VAL A 329 13.01 -1.19 22.72
C VAL A 329 14.23 -1.22 23.68
N PRO A 330 14.99 -2.33 23.80
CA PRO A 330 16.11 -2.43 24.75
C PRO A 330 17.21 -1.36 24.60
N ASP A 331 17.26 -0.68 23.45
CA ASP A 331 18.14 0.47 23.20
C ASP A 331 17.63 1.80 23.82
N GLY A 332 16.47 1.78 24.47
CA GLY A 332 15.83 2.94 25.09
C GLY A 332 15.00 3.79 24.14
N ALA A 333 14.83 3.38 22.89
CA ALA A 333 14.02 4.10 21.92
C ALA A 333 12.53 3.76 22.04
N LEU A 334 11.65 4.76 21.99
CA LEU A 334 10.21 4.54 21.89
C LEU A 334 9.84 4.22 20.45
N VAL A 335 9.15 3.10 20.25
CA VAL A 335 8.73 2.65 18.93
C VAL A 335 7.21 2.56 18.89
N VAL A 336 6.63 3.10 17.81
CA VAL A 336 5.22 2.93 17.47
C VAL A 336 5.07 1.97 16.30
N MET A 337 4.06 1.11 16.35
CA MET A 337 3.66 0.27 15.23
C MET A 337 2.15 0.28 15.05
N ASP A 338 1.71 0.56 13.83
CA ASP A 338 0.30 0.43 13.47
C ASP A 338 -0.08 -1.05 13.35
N ARG A 339 -1.18 -1.47 13.99
CA ARG A 339 -1.62 -2.88 14.04
C ARG A 339 -2.59 -3.24 12.91
N GLY A 340 -2.51 -2.55 11.77
CA GLY A 340 -3.42 -2.74 10.65
C GLY A 340 -4.73 -1.99 10.85
N SER A 341 -4.64 -0.74 11.30
CA SER A 341 -5.81 0.10 11.48
C SER A 341 -6.48 0.41 10.14
N THR A 342 -7.79 0.66 10.16
CA THR A 342 -8.56 0.94 8.93
C THR A 342 -8.19 2.29 8.32
N ASN A 343 -7.92 3.28 9.17
CA ASN A 343 -7.66 4.66 8.76
C ASN A 343 -6.17 5.03 8.75
N GLY A 344 -5.30 4.14 9.24
CA GLY A 344 -3.87 4.38 9.35
C GLY A 344 -3.49 5.26 10.53
N SER A 345 -2.20 5.24 10.83
CA SER A 345 -1.53 6.09 11.82
C SER A 345 -0.51 7.00 11.12
N VAL A 346 -0.34 8.23 11.61
CA VAL A 346 0.60 9.23 11.08
C VAL A 346 1.44 9.79 12.21
N VAL A 347 2.76 9.82 12.04
CA VAL A 347 3.68 10.53 12.93
C VAL A 347 3.94 11.91 12.35
N VAL A 348 3.84 12.95 13.17
CA VAL A 348 4.12 14.34 12.85
C VAL A 348 5.34 14.78 13.64
N ARG A 349 6.42 15.08 12.93
CA ARG A 349 7.70 15.55 13.48
C ARG A 349 7.95 16.96 13.00
N GLN A 350 7.96 17.93 13.91
CA GLN A 350 8.20 19.35 13.58
C GLN A 350 7.34 19.85 12.38
N GLY A 351 6.09 19.39 12.30
CA GLY A 351 5.15 19.71 11.20
C GLY A 351 5.23 18.81 9.97
N VAL A 352 6.28 17.98 9.82
CA VAL A 352 6.39 16.99 8.74
C VAL A 352 5.62 15.72 9.10
N SER A 353 4.67 15.33 8.27
CA SER A 353 3.83 14.15 8.48
C SER A 353 4.37 12.93 7.74
N LYS A 354 4.56 11.81 8.45
CA LYS A 354 4.98 10.50 7.92
C LYS A 354 3.93 9.44 8.27
N SER A 355 3.35 8.80 7.25
CA SER A 355 2.40 7.70 7.47
C SER A 355 3.14 6.44 7.93
N LEU A 356 2.57 5.76 8.92
CA LEU A 356 3.07 4.48 9.42
C LEU A 356 2.57 3.34 8.54
N THR A 357 3.50 2.46 8.14
CA THR A 357 3.14 1.23 7.44
C THR A 357 2.68 0.19 8.48
N ALA A 358 1.51 -0.41 8.28
CA ALA A 358 0.99 -1.45 9.15
C ALA A 358 2.00 -2.58 9.36
N GLY A 359 2.21 -2.98 10.61
CA GLY A 359 3.15 -4.04 10.99
C GLY A 359 4.64 -3.67 10.91
N ARG A 360 4.98 -2.41 10.57
CA ARG A 360 6.38 -1.94 10.62
C ARG A 360 6.59 -1.00 11.80
N PRO A 361 7.59 -1.28 12.66
CA PRO A 361 7.95 -0.37 13.74
C PRO A 361 8.57 0.92 13.20
N SER A 362 8.20 2.06 13.80
CA SER A 362 8.81 3.37 13.55
C SER A 362 9.27 3.99 14.85
N THR A 363 10.50 4.47 14.88
CA THR A 363 11.08 5.13 16.05
C THR A 363 10.53 6.55 16.23
N LEU A 364 10.08 6.85 17.44
CA LEU A 364 9.64 8.17 17.88
C LEU A 364 10.80 8.92 18.54
N VAL A 365 10.77 10.24 18.38
CA VAL A 365 11.70 11.19 19.00
C VAL A 365 10.93 12.06 19.98
N ASP A 366 11.65 12.65 20.94
CA ASP A 366 11.09 13.61 21.89
C ASP A 366 10.34 14.74 21.15
N GLY A 367 9.11 15.02 21.58
CA GLY A 367 8.23 16.02 20.96
C GLY A 367 7.46 15.55 19.72
N ASP A 368 7.64 14.30 19.26
CA ASP A 368 6.83 13.77 18.16
C ASP A 368 5.34 13.70 18.55
N THR A 369 4.46 13.96 17.57
CA THR A 369 3.01 13.79 17.73
C THR A 369 2.53 12.63 16.85
N VAL A 370 1.81 11.68 17.40
CA VAL A 370 1.19 10.58 16.65
C VAL A 370 -0.31 10.84 16.54
N ARG A 371 -0.83 10.80 15.31
CA ARG A 371 -2.25 10.90 15.01
C ARG A 371 -2.78 9.54 14.56
N PHE A 372 -3.87 9.10 15.18
CA PHE A 372 -4.57 7.86 14.87
C PHE A 372 -6.07 8.17 14.75
N GLY A 373 -6.61 8.10 13.54
CA GLY A 373 -7.98 8.58 13.28
C GLY A 373 -8.18 10.05 13.69
N ASP A 374 -9.18 10.29 14.53
CA ASP A 374 -9.56 11.59 15.10
C ASP A 374 -8.78 12.00 16.36
N ARG A 375 -7.88 11.15 16.85
CA ARG A 375 -7.16 11.37 18.11
C ARG A 375 -5.67 11.60 17.89
N THR A 376 -5.07 12.31 18.84
CA THR A 376 -3.65 12.66 18.80
C THR A 376 -2.97 12.39 20.13
N MET A 377 -1.67 12.20 20.07
CA MET A 377 -0.82 11.86 21.20
C MET A 377 0.53 12.51 21.03
N THR A 378 1.05 13.12 22.07
CA THR A 378 2.40 13.69 22.13
C THR A 378 3.30 12.82 22.99
N VAL A 379 4.56 12.65 22.58
CA VAL A 379 5.55 11.91 23.35
C VAL A 379 6.62 12.85 23.88
N ALA A 380 7.03 12.63 25.13
CA ALA A 380 8.09 13.36 25.79
C ALA A 380 9.07 12.37 26.44
N LYS A 381 10.36 12.65 26.32
CA LYS A 381 11.42 11.87 26.97
C LYS A 381 11.72 12.50 28.33
N ASP A 382 11.38 11.79 29.41
CA ASP A 382 11.78 12.18 30.77
C ASP A 382 13.30 12.03 30.89
N ALA A 383 13.95 13.12 31.32
CA ALA A 383 15.41 13.26 31.33
C ALA A 383 16.10 12.46 32.45
#